data_AF-A0A9P8JQY4-F1
#
_entry.id   AF-A0A9P8JQY4-F1
#
_cell.length_a   1.000
_cell.length_b   1.000
_cell.length_c   1.000
_cell.angle_alpha   90.00
_cell.angle_beta   90.00
_cell.angle_gamma   90.00
#
_symmetry.space_group_name_H-M   'P 1'
#
loop_
_entity.id
_entity.type
_entity.pdbx_description
1 polymer ?
#
loop_
_entity_poly.entity_id
_entity_poly.type
_entity_poly.pdbx_seq_one_letter_code
_entity_poly.pdbx_strand_id
1 'polypeptide(L)'
;PEQPPQPLQTLPKISSRPVREDAIFMAPPPPATGLKAFESSVGLVARSYGQSHGATNPVSPRAQKLLEYGADRILTKEQQEQLGRAGMVNNANGLISWLIKTPFGMPFRQSFARRVNATVFGVPFSTGAIITNAVQAVCGLAVASLKEDNLGQVQKDISTIVRTLIITTQQIQLFVRNLPPHWTDVDFDGNRNVPEVEDLLKVLRDGLHEIVVTFGEYAGNLGLSKSEMMIARELAGRGPEMESVK
;
A
#
# COMPACT_ATOMS: atom_id res chain seq x y z
N PRO A 1 -44.93 -55.50 -5.39
CA PRO A 1 -45.29 -54.67 -4.22
C PRO A 1 -44.35 -53.46 -4.18
N GLU A 2 -44.82 -52.31 -4.65
CA GLU A 2 -44.06 -51.06 -4.72
C GLU A 2 -43.87 -50.47 -3.31
N GLN A 3 -42.63 -50.17 -2.93
CA GLN A 3 -42.29 -49.42 -1.73
C GLN A 3 -42.53 -47.92 -2.00
N PRO A 4 -43.25 -47.20 -1.12
CA PRO A 4 -43.44 -45.76 -1.28
C PRO A 4 -42.13 -45.00 -1.01
N PRO A 5 -41.87 -43.87 -1.69
CA PRO A 5 -40.63 -43.12 -1.55
C PRO A 5 -40.54 -42.44 -0.18
N GLN A 6 -39.38 -42.56 0.47
CA GLN A 6 -39.08 -41.89 1.73
C GLN A 6 -38.99 -40.36 1.53
N PRO A 7 -39.58 -39.54 2.41
CA PRO A 7 -39.54 -38.09 2.26
C PRO A 7 -38.15 -37.52 2.56
N LEU A 8 -37.66 -36.67 1.67
CA LEU A 8 -36.37 -35.98 1.79
C LEU A 8 -36.35 -35.06 3.03
N GLN A 9 -35.35 -35.27 3.88
CA GLN A 9 -35.12 -34.50 5.11
C GLN A 9 -34.59 -33.10 4.75
N THR A 10 -35.50 -32.13 4.63
CA THR A 10 -35.14 -30.74 4.37
C THR A 10 -34.72 -30.02 5.65
N LEU A 11 -33.81 -29.05 5.53
CA LEU A 11 -33.36 -28.19 6.62
C LEU A 11 -34.58 -27.56 7.33
N PRO A 12 -34.53 -27.40 8.68
CA PRO A 12 -35.65 -26.85 9.43
C PRO A 12 -36.00 -25.46 8.92
N LYS A 13 -37.20 -25.34 8.33
CA LYS A 13 -37.75 -24.08 7.80
C LYS A 13 -37.95 -23.11 8.95
N ILE A 14 -37.49 -21.87 8.81
CA ILE A 14 -37.62 -20.82 9.83
C ILE A 14 -39.10 -20.57 10.21
N SER A 15 -40.03 -20.89 9.30
CA SER A 15 -41.48 -20.80 9.51
C SER A 15 -42.05 -21.80 10.52
N SER A 16 -41.33 -22.86 10.91
CA SER A 16 -41.80 -23.80 11.94
C SER A 16 -41.41 -23.41 13.36
N ARG A 17 -40.64 -22.31 13.52
CA ARG A 17 -40.37 -21.76 14.86
C ARG A 17 -41.60 -20.96 15.30
N PRO A 18 -42.16 -21.23 16.50
CA PRO A 18 -43.24 -20.42 17.03
C PRO A 18 -42.79 -18.96 17.09
N VAL A 19 -43.68 -18.05 16.69
CA VAL A 19 -43.46 -16.60 16.81
C VAL A 19 -43.17 -16.31 18.28
N ARG A 20 -42.05 -15.62 18.57
CA ARG A 20 -41.73 -15.24 19.95
C ARG A 20 -42.79 -14.27 20.45
N GLU A 21 -43.53 -14.68 21.47
CA GLU A 21 -44.56 -13.87 22.15
C GLU A 21 -43.97 -12.93 23.21
N ASP A 22 -42.64 -12.84 23.31
CA ASP A 22 -41.97 -11.96 24.27
C ASP A 22 -42.32 -10.50 23.97
N ALA A 23 -42.66 -9.75 25.02
CA ALA A 23 -43.04 -8.34 24.94
C ALA A 23 -41.96 -7.49 24.24
N ILE A 24 -42.15 -7.23 22.95
CA ILE A 24 -41.19 -6.57 22.04
C ILE A 24 -40.86 -5.13 22.51
N PHE A 25 -41.74 -4.53 23.30
CA PHE A 25 -41.62 -3.16 23.81
C PHE A 25 -41.04 -3.05 25.23
N MET A 26 -40.73 -4.17 25.90
CA MET A 26 -40.13 -4.14 27.24
C MET A 26 -38.62 -4.37 27.18
N ALA A 27 -37.89 -3.68 28.07
CA ALA A 27 -36.47 -3.93 28.26
C ALA A 27 -36.25 -5.38 28.71
N PRO A 28 -35.34 -6.14 28.06
CA PRO A 28 -35.10 -7.54 28.41
C PRO A 28 -34.59 -7.67 29.86
N PRO A 29 -34.91 -8.80 30.54
CA PRO A 29 -34.48 -9.03 31.91
C PRO A 29 -32.94 -9.11 32.01
N PRO A 30 -32.35 -8.72 33.15
CA PRO A 30 -30.90 -8.71 33.32
C PRO A 30 -30.30 -10.13 33.16
N PRO A 31 -29.19 -10.29 32.42
CA PRO A 31 -28.64 -11.60 32.10
C PRO A 31 -27.99 -12.26 33.32
N ALA A 32 -28.34 -13.52 33.58
CA ALA A 32 -27.84 -14.29 34.73
C ALA A 32 -26.43 -14.90 34.54
N THR A 33 -25.78 -14.74 33.37
CA THR A 33 -24.48 -15.39 33.06
C THR A 33 -23.65 -14.56 32.08
N GLY A 34 -22.31 -14.58 32.22
CA GLY A 34 -21.39 -13.71 31.45
C GLY A 34 -21.46 -13.83 29.92
N LEU A 35 -21.70 -15.03 29.39
CA LEU A 35 -21.87 -15.22 27.94
C LEU A 35 -23.16 -14.56 27.42
N LYS A 36 -24.26 -14.64 28.18
CA LYS A 36 -25.53 -13.97 27.84
C LYS A 36 -25.41 -12.45 27.94
N ALA A 37 -24.55 -11.95 28.84
CA ALA A 37 -24.25 -10.52 28.91
C ALA A 37 -23.51 -10.03 27.65
N PHE A 38 -22.54 -10.80 27.14
CA PHE A 38 -21.86 -10.48 25.88
C PHE A 38 -22.82 -10.49 24.69
N GLU A 39 -23.63 -11.54 24.52
CA GLU A 39 -24.61 -11.61 23.43
C GLU A 39 -25.61 -10.45 23.46
N SER A 40 -26.08 -10.06 24.66
CA SER A 40 -26.96 -8.89 24.81
C SER A 40 -26.28 -7.57 24.42
N SER A 41 -24.98 -7.44 24.68
CA SER A 41 -24.21 -6.24 24.35
C SER A 41 -23.98 -6.11 22.84
N VAL A 42 -23.68 -7.22 22.15
CA VAL A 42 -23.53 -7.27 20.69
C VAL A 42 -24.88 -6.98 20.02
N GLY A 43 -25.98 -7.52 20.56
CA GLY A 43 -27.33 -7.26 20.09
C GLY A 43 -27.78 -5.81 20.22
N LEU A 44 -27.36 -5.11 21.29
CA LEU A 44 -27.63 -3.68 21.49
C LEU A 44 -26.90 -2.79 20.48
N VAL A 45 -25.65 -3.12 20.15
CA VAL A 45 -24.87 -2.42 19.13
C VAL A 45 -25.49 -2.62 17.74
N ALA A 46 -25.87 -3.85 17.39
CA ALA A 46 -26.54 -4.14 16.12
C ALA A 46 -27.90 -3.42 15.99
N ARG A 47 -28.69 -3.32 17.06
CA ARG A 47 -29.95 -2.55 17.07
C ARG A 47 -29.73 -1.05 16.89
N SER A 48 -28.64 -0.50 17.44
CA SER A 48 -28.31 0.93 17.29
C SER A 48 -27.92 1.31 15.85
N TYR A 49 -27.46 0.36 15.05
CA TYR A 49 -27.12 0.56 13.63
C TYR A 49 -28.35 0.70 12.71
N GLY A 50 -29.51 0.17 13.08
CA GLY A 50 -30.69 0.11 12.20
C GLY A 50 -31.70 1.25 12.37
N GLN A 51 -31.52 2.16 13.34
CA GLN A 51 -32.60 3.05 13.79
C GLN A 51 -32.31 4.57 13.70
N SER A 52 -31.16 5.03 13.18
CA SER A 52 -30.88 6.47 13.05
C SER A 52 -30.78 6.93 11.60
N HIS A 53 -31.74 7.73 11.14
CA HIS A 53 -31.63 8.50 9.90
C HIS A 53 -30.62 9.65 10.10
N GLY A 54 -29.60 9.75 9.24
CA GLY A 54 -28.67 10.90 9.21
C GLY A 54 -27.49 10.88 10.19
N ALA A 55 -27.03 9.72 10.67
CA ALA A 55 -25.91 9.66 11.61
C ALA A 55 -24.54 9.80 10.92
N THR A 56 -23.89 10.97 11.08
CA THR A 56 -22.49 11.22 10.69
C THR A 56 -21.46 10.73 11.70
N ASN A 57 -21.89 10.09 12.81
CA ASN A 57 -21.01 9.29 13.68
C ASN A 57 -21.84 8.20 14.39
N PRO A 58 -21.66 6.91 14.04
CA PRO A 58 -22.55 5.82 14.48
C PRO A 58 -22.33 5.37 15.94
N VAL A 59 -21.42 6.01 16.69
CA VAL A 59 -21.14 5.63 18.07
C VAL A 59 -21.86 6.62 19.00
N SER A 60 -22.94 6.15 19.65
CA SER A 60 -23.65 6.97 20.64
C SER A 60 -22.69 7.45 21.74
N PRO A 61 -22.87 8.65 22.33
CA PRO A 61 -21.98 9.18 23.38
C PRO A 61 -21.83 8.24 24.60
N ARG A 62 -22.82 7.38 24.83
CA ARG A 62 -22.80 6.37 25.88
C ARG A 62 -21.94 5.16 25.50
N ALA A 63 -21.97 4.75 24.24
CA ALA A 63 -21.10 3.70 23.71
C ALA A 63 -19.64 4.18 23.65
N GLN A 64 -19.40 5.44 23.27
CA GLN A 64 -18.05 6.04 23.37
C GLN A 64 -17.53 5.99 24.80
N LYS A 65 -18.34 6.41 25.79
CA LYS A 65 -17.95 6.34 27.21
C LYS A 65 -17.71 4.92 27.72
N LEU A 66 -18.45 3.92 27.22
CA LEU A 66 -18.24 2.52 27.60
C LEU A 66 -16.98 1.94 26.93
N LEU A 67 -16.69 2.33 25.69
CA LEU A 67 -15.45 1.97 25.02
C LEU A 67 -14.25 2.66 25.67
N GLU A 68 -14.36 3.93 26.04
CA GLU A 68 -13.34 4.68 26.80
C GLU A 68 -13.14 4.06 28.19
N TYR A 69 -14.21 3.76 28.93
CA TYR A 69 -14.11 3.12 30.24
C TYR A 69 -13.57 1.69 30.16
N GLY A 70 -13.93 0.94 29.12
CA GLY A 70 -13.40 -0.39 28.85
C GLY A 70 -11.93 -0.34 28.41
N ALA A 71 -11.57 0.62 27.58
CA ALA A 71 -10.20 0.88 27.15
C ALA A 71 -9.34 1.28 28.36
N ASP A 72 -9.77 2.24 29.19
CA ASP A 72 -9.05 2.70 30.39
C ASP A 72 -8.81 1.58 31.42
N ARG A 73 -9.68 0.56 31.44
CA ARG A 73 -9.59 -0.57 32.40
C ARG A 73 -8.76 -1.74 31.88
N ILE A 74 -8.65 -1.89 30.56
CA ILE A 74 -7.86 -2.94 29.90
C ILE A 74 -6.47 -2.42 29.52
N LEU A 75 -6.37 -1.12 29.26
CA LEU A 75 -5.17 -0.40 28.85
C LEU A 75 -5.02 0.83 29.74
N THR A 76 -4.04 0.81 30.64
CA THR A 76 -3.65 2.02 31.37
C THR A 76 -3.26 3.14 30.39
N LYS A 77 -3.54 4.41 30.72
CA LYS A 77 -3.22 5.56 29.85
C LYS A 77 -1.74 5.63 29.42
N GLU A 78 -0.84 5.22 30.32
CA GLU A 78 0.59 5.06 30.01
C GLU A 78 0.86 3.99 28.94
N GLN A 79 0.10 2.87 28.95
CA GLN A 79 0.17 1.85 27.90
C GLN A 79 -0.47 2.33 26.59
N GLN A 80 -1.50 3.18 26.65
CA GLN A 80 -2.13 3.77 25.47
C GLN A 80 -1.20 4.77 24.76
N GLU A 81 -0.43 5.55 25.52
CA GLU A 81 0.62 6.43 25.00
C GLU A 81 1.81 5.61 24.44
N GLN A 82 2.17 4.51 25.11
CA GLN A 82 3.15 3.54 24.60
C GLN A 82 2.63 2.74 23.40
N LEU A 83 1.33 2.69 23.14
CA LEU A 83 0.76 2.10 21.93
C LEU A 83 0.68 3.09 20.76
N GLY A 84 1.30 4.28 20.87
CA GLY A 84 1.65 5.06 19.69
C GLY A 84 2.43 4.22 18.66
N ARG A 85 2.39 4.59 17.38
CA ARG A 85 3.04 3.82 16.28
C ARG A 85 4.43 3.29 16.62
N ALA A 86 5.23 4.06 17.35
CA ALA A 86 6.58 3.69 17.78
C ALA A 86 6.62 2.58 18.84
N GLY A 87 5.69 2.56 19.79
CA GLY A 87 5.65 1.52 20.82
C GLY A 87 4.74 0.34 20.48
N MET A 88 3.86 0.40 19.48
CA MET A 88 3.31 -0.83 18.86
C MET A 88 4.40 -1.66 18.17
N VAL A 89 5.39 -1.01 17.55
CA VAL A 89 6.54 -1.68 16.91
C VAL A 89 7.43 -2.35 17.97
N ASN A 90 7.66 -1.68 19.10
CA ASN A 90 8.51 -2.18 20.19
C ASN A 90 7.79 -3.13 21.16
N ASN A 91 6.48 -2.95 21.37
CA ASN A 91 5.62 -3.72 22.28
C ASN A 91 4.60 -4.59 21.52
N ALA A 92 4.90 -5.00 20.28
CA ALA A 92 4.08 -5.99 19.59
C ALA A 92 4.02 -7.24 20.46
N ASN A 93 2.91 -7.43 21.18
CA ASN A 93 2.72 -8.51 22.14
C ASN A 93 3.22 -9.83 21.53
N GLY A 94 3.99 -10.62 22.28
CA GLY A 94 4.60 -11.87 21.78
C GLY A 94 3.60 -12.81 21.09
N LEU A 95 2.32 -12.73 21.46
CA LEU A 95 1.21 -13.44 20.82
C LEU A 95 0.89 -12.94 19.40
N ILE A 96 0.93 -11.62 19.16
CA ILE A 96 0.69 -11.01 17.84
C ILE A 96 1.86 -11.32 16.91
N SER A 97 3.09 -11.19 17.38
CA SER A 97 4.27 -11.53 16.57
C SER A 97 4.35 -13.04 16.28
N TRP A 98 3.93 -13.90 17.22
CA TRP A 98 3.75 -15.33 16.98
C TRP A 98 2.65 -15.62 15.96
N LEU A 99 1.49 -14.97 16.06
CA LEU A 99 0.39 -15.12 15.11
C LEU A 99 0.82 -14.70 13.69
N ILE A 100 1.51 -13.57 13.56
CA ILE A 100 1.99 -13.06 12.26
C ILE A 100 2.99 -14.03 11.63
N LYS A 101 3.81 -14.72 12.44
CA LYS A 101 4.75 -15.78 12.00
C LYS A 101 4.07 -17.02 11.46
N THR A 102 2.80 -17.27 11.78
CA THR A 102 2.06 -18.40 11.21
C THR A 102 1.62 -18.13 9.76
N PRO A 103 1.30 -19.17 8.97
CA PRO A 103 0.72 -19.02 7.62
C PRO A 103 -0.56 -18.18 7.60
N PHE A 104 -1.35 -18.20 8.68
CA PHE A 104 -2.54 -17.35 8.83
C PHE A 104 -2.19 -15.85 8.96
N GLY A 105 -0.96 -15.53 9.37
CA GLY A 105 -0.45 -14.17 9.46
C GLY A 105 0.01 -13.57 8.13
N MET A 106 0.26 -14.39 7.10
CA MET A 106 0.75 -13.94 5.79
C MET A 106 -0.06 -12.79 5.15
N PRO A 107 -1.41 -12.79 5.11
CA PRO A 107 -2.16 -11.68 4.52
C PRO A 107 -1.99 -10.35 5.27
N PHE A 108 -1.58 -10.39 6.54
CA PHE A 108 -1.34 -9.21 7.38
C PHE A 108 0.13 -8.76 7.38
N ARG A 109 1.05 -9.57 6.83
CA ARG A 109 2.45 -9.20 6.65
C ARG A 109 2.56 -8.13 5.57
N GLN A 110 3.28 -7.06 5.89
CA GLN A 110 3.64 -6.01 4.94
C GLN A 110 5.14 -6.07 4.69
N SER A 111 5.57 -6.96 3.81
CA SER A 111 6.98 -7.06 3.46
C SER A 111 7.49 -5.75 2.87
N PHE A 112 8.77 -5.46 3.11
CA PHE A 112 9.45 -4.28 2.58
C PHE A 112 9.29 -4.18 1.07
N ALA A 113 9.57 -5.28 0.35
CA ALA A 113 9.40 -5.35 -1.10
C ALA A 113 7.97 -5.05 -1.54
N ARG A 114 6.94 -5.57 -0.84
CA ARG A 114 5.54 -5.30 -1.17
C ARG A 114 5.18 -3.84 -0.98
N ARG A 115 5.66 -3.20 0.09
CA ARG A 115 5.41 -1.77 0.35
C ARG A 115 6.11 -0.89 -0.68
N VAL A 116 7.35 -1.23 -1.04
CA VAL A 116 8.10 -0.53 -2.08
C VAL A 116 7.37 -0.68 -3.42
N ASN A 117 7.07 -1.89 -3.84
CA ASN A 117 6.38 -2.17 -5.11
C ASN A 117 4.99 -1.53 -5.17
N ALA A 118 4.23 -1.56 -4.08
CA ALA A 118 2.93 -0.89 -3.99
C ALA A 118 3.04 0.63 -4.14
N THR A 119 4.14 1.24 -3.68
CA THR A 119 4.35 2.68 -3.80
C THR A 119 4.82 3.08 -5.18
N VAL A 120 5.76 2.32 -5.76
CA VAL A 120 6.37 2.62 -7.06
C VAL A 120 5.45 2.23 -8.22
N PHE A 121 4.84 1.04 -8.17
CA PHE A 121 4.02 0.47 -9.24
C PHE A 121 2.51 0.56 -8.98
N GLY A 122 2.11 1.12 -7.83
CA GLY A 122 0.71 1.28 -7.47
C GLY A 122 0.02 -0.02 -7.00
N VAL A 123 -1.25 0.16 -6.63
CA VAL A 123 -2.18 -0.90 -6.18
C VAL A 123 -3.57 -0.62 -6.77
N PRO A 124 -4.42 -1.64 -7.03
CA PRO A 124 -4.30 -3.06 -6.68
C PRO A 124 -3.48 -3.92 -7.66
N PHE A 125 -3.32 -3.47 -8.91
CA PHE A 125 -2.52 -4.16 -9.92
C PHE A 125 -1.21 -3.40 -10.17
N SER A 126 -0.11 -4.11 -10.39
CA SER A 126 1.19 -3.50 -10.69
C SER A 126 1.21 -2.91 -12.08
N THR A 127 1.56 -1.63 -12.21
CA THR A 127 1.79 -0.95 -13.49
C THR A 127 3.25 -1.03 -13.94
N GLY A 128 4.09 -1.85 -13.29
CA GLY A 128 5.54 -1.87 -13.54
C GLY A 128 5.93 -2.09 -14.99
N ALA A 129 5.35 -3.08 -15.67
CA ALA A 129 5.64 -3.32 -17.08
C ALA A 129 5.23 -2.13 -17.97
N ILE A 130 4.11 -1.47 -17.65
CA ILE A 130 3.62 -0.30 -18.40
C ILE A 130 4.59 0.87 -18.22
N ILE A 131 5.02 1.14 -16.98
CA ILE A 131 5.98 2.20 -16.68
C ILE A 131 7.31 1.93 -17.39
N THR A 132 7.84 0.72 -17.27
CA THR A 132 9.11 0.34 -17.93
C THR A 132 9.04 0.50 -19.44
N ASN A 133 7.99 0.00 -20.08
CA ASN A 133 7.79 0.13 -21.53
C ASN A 133 7.59 1.60 -21.95
N ALA A 134 6.88 2.38 -21.14
CA ALA A 134 6.68 3.80 -21.40
C ALA A 134 8.00 4.58 -21.33
N VAL A 135 8.85 4.29 -20.34
CA VAL A 135 10.19 4.90 -20.24
C VAL A 135 11.03 4.55 -21.46
N GLN A 136 11.08 3.28 -21.85
CA GLN A 136 11.82 2.85 -23.05
C GLN A 136 11.29 3.51 -24.32
N ALA A 137 9.97 3.58 -24.49
CA ALA A 137 9.35 4.22 -25.64
C ALA A 137 9.66 5.72 -25.69
N VAL A 138 9.57 6.43 -24.56
CA VAL A 138 9.88 7.87 -24.48
C VAL A 138 11.35 8.13 -24.80
N CYS A 139 12.27 7.34 -24.25
CA CYS A 139 13.71 7.50 -24.52
C CYS A 139 14.04 7.16 -25.97
N GLY A 140 13.51 6.07 -26.50
CA GLY A 140 13.71 5.67 -27.90
C GLY A 140 13.14 6.68 -28.89
N LEU A 141 11.94 7.24 -28.62
CA LEU A 141 11.35 8.30 -29.43
C LEU A 141 12.18 9.59 -29.36
N ALA A 142 12.69 9.95 -28.19
CA ALA A 142 13.57 11.10 -28.02
C ALA A 142 14.87 10.93 -28.82
N VAL A 143 15.46 9.73 -28.86
CA VAL A 143 16.68 9.46 -29.63
C VAL A 143 16.40 9.46 -31.13
N ALA A 144 15.30 8.82 -31.56
CA ALA A 144 14.88 8.80 -32.96
C ALA A 144 14.55 10.21 -33.49
N SER A 145 14.03 11.09 -32.63
CA SER A 145 13.69 12.46 -33.02
C SER A 145 14.89 13.25 -33.54
N LEU A 146 16.12 12.93 -33.13
CA LEU A 146 17.30 13.64 -33.66
C LEU A 146 17.44 13.49 -35.19
N LYS A 147 16.99 12.37 -35.75
CA LYS A 147 17.06 12.10 -37.20
C LYS A 147 15.77 12.44 -37.94
N GLU A 148 14.62 12.25 -37.29
CA GLU A 148 13.31 12.28 -37.95
C GLU A 148 12.51 13.57 -37.67
N ASP A 149 12.85 14.33 -36.64
CA ASP A 149 12.14 15.57 -36.27
C ASP A 149 12.68 16.79 -37.04
N ASN A 150 12.27 16.91 -38.29
CA ASN A 150 12.64 18.02 -39.17
C ASN A 150 12.14 19.39 -38.69
N LEU A 151 11.12 19.44 -37.83
CA LEU A 151 10.48 20.68 -37.35
C LEU A 151 10.93 21.07 -35.93
N GLY A 152 11.75 20.24 -35.27
CA GLY A 152 12.28 20.50 -33.93
C GLY A 152 11.21 20.63 -32.86
N GLN A 153 10.09 19.91 -32.99
CA GLN A 153 9.03 19.96 -31.97
C GLN A 153 9.43 19.23 -30.70
N VAL A 154 10.09 18.08 -30.81
CA VAL A 154 10.52 17.23 -29.69
C VAL A 154 11.68 17.86 -28.92
N GLN A 155 12.54 18.65 -29.61
CA GLN A 155 13.71 19.30 -29.00
C GLN A 155 13.35 20.16 -27.77
N LYS A 156 12.17 20.78 -27.77
CA LYS A 156 11.67 21.61 -26.66
C LYS A 156 11.44 20.78 -25.38
N ASP A 157 11.04 19.52 -25.56
CA ASP A 157 10.66 18.63 -24.46
C ASP A 157 11.83 17.80 -23.94
N ILE A 158 12.94 17.69 -24.68
CA ILE A 158 14.14 16.92 -24.27
C ILE A 158 14.64 17.36 -22.89
N SER A 159 14.71 18.67 -22.64
CA SER A 159 15.18 19.19 -21.35
C SER A 159 14.28 18.76 -20.19
N THR A 160 12.97 18.72 -20.42
CA THR A 160 11.97 18.25 -19.45
C THR A 160 12.11 16.74 -19.24
N ILE A 161 12.30 15.96 -20.30
CA ILE A 161 12.49 14.50 -20.21
C ILE A 161 13.72 14.17 -19.36
N VAL A 162 14.87 14.77 -19.66
CA VAL A 162 16.13 14.54 -18.92
C VAL A 162 15.96 14.89 -17.44
N ARG A 163 15.42 16.07 -17.13
CA ARG A 163 15.17 16.49 -15.73
C ARG A 163 14.24 15.52 -15.01
N THR A 164 13.17 15.09 -15.68
CA THR A 164 12.20 14.16 -15.10
C THR A 164 12.84 12.80 -14.80
N LEU A 165 13.68 12.28 -15.70
CA LEU A 165 14.42 11.04 -15.49
C LEU A 165 15.41 11.15 -14.31
N ILE A 166 16.16 12.26 -14.22
CA ILE A 166 17.07 12.53 -13.09
C ILE A 166 16.30 12.54 -11.76
N ILE A 167 15.27 13.39 -11.67
CA ILE A 167 14.47 13.55 -10.45
C ILE A 167 13.84 12.23 -10.04
N THR A 168 13.21 11.53 -10.98
CA THR A 168 12.53 10.25 -10.70
C THR A 168 13.52 9.20 -10.20
N THR A 169 14.68 9.07 -10.85
CA THR A 169 15.72 8.11 -10.43
C THR A 169 16.21 8.39 -9.01
N GLN A 170 16.49 9.66 -8.70
CA GLN A 170 16.94 10.06 -7.36
C GLN A 170 15.85 9.86 -6.30
N GLN A 171 14.60 10.23 -6.60
CA GLN A 171 13.49 10.09 -5.67
C GLN A 171 13.22 8.62 -5.34
N ILE A 172 13.26 7.71 -6.32
CA ILE A 172 13.10 6.27 -6.08
C ILE A 172 14.23 5.75 -5.18
N GLN A 173 15.49 6.11 -5.47
CA GLN A 173 16.64 5.67 -4.66
C GLN A 173 16.56 6.20 -3.21
N LEU A 174 16.23 7.49 -3.05
CA LEU A 174 16.06 8.10 -1.73
C LEU A 174 14.90 7.47 -0.97
N PHE A 175 13.79 7.18 -1.64
CA PHE A 175 12.64 6.51 -1.05
C PHE A 175 13.00 5.12 -0.52
N VAL A 176 13.63 4.27 -1.32
CA VAL A 176 14.04 2.91 -0.91
C VAL A 176 15.04 2.95 0.26
N ARG A 177 15.98 3.91 0.24
CA ARG A 177 16.95 4.10 1.32
C ARG A 177 16.31 4.55 2.62
N ASN A 178 15.33 5.44 2.55
CA ASN A 178 14.74 6.08 3.73
C ASN A 178 13.51 5.37 4.28
N LEU A 179 12.90 4.43 3.54
CA LEU A 179 11.70 3.72 3.97
C LEU A 179 12.00 2.84 5.19
N PRO A 180 11.40 3.06 6.37
CA PRO A 180 11.59 2.16 7.50
C PRO A 180 10.86 0.82 7.25
N PRO A 181 11.43 -0.33 7.63
CA PRO A 181 10.75 -1.62 7.55
C PRO A 181 9.48 -1.61 8.39
N HIS A 182 8.47 -2.37 7.96
CA HIS A 182 7.22 -2.47 8.72
C HIS A 182 7.40 -3.47 9.85
N TRP A 183 6.77 -3.23 11.00
CA TRP A 183 6.88 -4.14 12.15
C TRP A 183 6.30 -5.53 11.92
N THR A 184 5.39 -5.68 10.94
CA THR A 184 4.85 -6.99 10.53
C THR A 184 5.76 -7.74 9.55
N ASP A 185 6.86 -7.13 9.12
CA ASP A 185 7.85 -7.76 8.26
C ASP A 185 8.83 -8.55 9.12
N VAL A 186 8.50 -9.82 9.35
CA VAL A 186 9.28 -10.72 10.20
C VAL A 186 10.55 -11.21 9.49
N ASP A 187 10.51 -11.25 8.16
CA ASP A 187 11.54 -11.86 7.32
C ASP A 187 12.53 -10.81 6.76
N PHE A 188 12.50 -9.58 7.29
CA PHE A 188 13.39 -8.50 6.87
C PHE A 188 14.82 -8.76 7.35
N ASP A 189 15.72 -9.07 6.42
CA ASP A 189 17.14 -9.37 6.63
C ASP A 189 18.04 -8.12 6.60
N GLY A 190 17.46 -6.92 6.47
CA GLY A 190 18.19 -5.67 6.27
C GLY A 190 18.51 -5.37 4.81
N ASN A 191 18.27 -6.31 3.89
CA ASN A 191 18.44 -6.10 2.46
C ASN A 191 17.30 -5.22 1.93
N ARG A 192 17.67 -4.07 1.36
CA ARG A 192 16.72 -3.12 0.76
C ARG A 192 16.64 -3.27 -0.76
N ASN A 193 17.31 -4.28 -1.32
CA ASN A 193 17.25 -4.55 -2.74
C ASN A 193 15.92 -5.19 -3.11
N VAL A 194 15.13 -4.49 -3.94
CA VAL A 194 13.87 -4.98 -4.48
C VAL A 194 14.06 -5.18 -5.98
N PRO A 195 14.03 -6.42 -6.49
CA PRO A 195 14.47 -6.72 -7.85
C PRO A 195 13.66 -5.97 -8.90
N GLU A 196 12.34 -5.86 -8.72
CA GLU A 196 11.47 -5.19 -9.70
C GLU A 196 11.78 -3.68 -9.80
N VAL A 197 12.14 -3.05 -8.67
CA VAL A 197 12.52 -1.63 -8.66
C VAL A 197 13.92 -1.43 -9.21
N GLU A 198 14.85 -2.35 -8.97
CA GLU A 198 16.19 -2.27 -9.56
C GLU A 198 16.13 -2.41 -11.09
N ASP A 199 15.24 -3.27 -11.61
CA ASP A 199 14.99 -3.37 -13.05
C ASP A 199 14.47 -2.05 -13.64
N LEU A 200 13.52 -1.38 -12.95
CA LEU A 200 13.05 -0.05 -13.36
C LEU A 200 14.18 0.99 -13.31
N LEU A 201 14.97 1.01 -12.23
CA LEU A 201 16.09 1.93 -12.07
C LEU A 201 17.12 1.71 -13.19
N LYS A 202 17.42 0.47 -13.54
CA LYS A 202 18.30 0.15 -14.67
C LYS A 202 17.78 0.76 -15.97
N VAL A 203 16.50 0.57 -16.28
CA VAL A 203 15.88 1.12 -17.50
C VAL A 203 15.91 2.65 -17.52
N LEU A 204 15.67 3.30 -16.38
CA LEU A 204 15.79 4.76 -16.26
C LEU A 204 17.24 5.24 -16.52
N ARG A 205 18.24 4.54 -15.96
CA ARG A 205 19.66 4.85 -16.14
C ARG A 205 20.10 4.64 -17.59
N ASP A 206 19.70 3.54 -18.20
CA ASP A 206 20.01 3.20 -19.60
C ASP A 206 19.38 4.23 -20.56
N GLY A 207 18.13 4.61 -20.35
CA GLY A 207 17.46 5.65 -21.15
C GLY A 207 18.10 7.03 -20.98
N LEU A 208 18.49 7.39 -19.75
CA LEU A 208 19.22 8.63 -19.48
C LEU A 208 20.60 8.63 -20.16
N HIS A 209 21.30 7.49 -20.15
CA HIS A 209 22.57 7.32 -20.85
C HIS A 209 22.41 7.59 -22.35
N GLU A 210 21.43 6.95 -22.99
CA GLU A 210 21.19 7.07 -24.43
C GLU A 210 20.90 8.52 -24.86
N ILE A 211 20.07 9.23 -24.09
CA ILE A 211 19.75 10.63 -24.34
C ILE A 211 20.99 11.52 -24.15
N VAL A 212 21.77 11.31 -23.08
CA VAL A 212 22.97 12.12 -22.79
C VAL A 212 24.06 11.92 -23.85
N VAL A 213 24.22 10.70 -24.35
CA VAL A 213 25.16 10.40 -25.44
C VAL A 213 24.70 11.10 -26.73
N THR A 214 23.41 10.96 -27.06
CA THR A 214 22.84 11.46 -28.33
C THR A 214 22.77 12.98 -28.38
N PHE A 215 22.35 13.63 -27.28
CA PHE A 215 22.14 15.08 -27.21
C PHE A 215 23.26 15.83 -26.48
N GLY A 216 24.33 15.15 -26.10
CA GLY A 216 25.43 15.73 -25.32
C GLY A 216 26.06 16.96 -25.97
N GLU A 217 26.26 16.92 -27.29
CA GLU A 217 26.82 18.03 -28.08
C GLU A 217 25.87 19.22 -28.17
N TYR A 218 24.57 18.96 -28.11
CA TYR A 218 23.51 19.97 -28.26
C TYR A 218 22.94 20.45 -26.92
N ALA A 219 23.43 19.94 -25.79
CA ALA A 219 22.87 20.18 -24.46
C ALA A 219 22.70 21.67 -24.13
N GLY A 220 23.67 22.51 -24.52
CA GLY A 220 23.60 23.96 -24.32
C GLY A 220 22.43 24.62 -25.07
N ASN A 221 22.17 24.19 -26.31
CA ASN A 221 21.08 24.73 -27.13
C ASN A 221 19.71 24.23 -26.66
N LEU A 222 19.67 23.07 -26.02
CA LEU A 222 18.46 22.47 -25.45
C LEU A 222 18.10 23.04 -24.07
N GLY A 223 18.89 23.98 -23.54
CA GLY A 223 18.66 24.59 -22.22
C GLY A 223 18.98 23.65 -21.06
N LEU A 224 19.85 22.66 -21.27
CA LEU A 224 20.41 21.82 -20.21
C LEU A 224 21.68 22.45 -19.67
N SER A 225 21.73 22.62 -18.34
CA SER A 225 22.92 23.14 -17.67
C SER A 225 24.03 22.09 -17.60
N LYS A 226 25.29 22.56 -17.50
CA LYS A 226 26.44 21.66 -17.34
C LYS A 226 26.33 20.79 -16.07
N SER A 227 25.75 21.33 -15.00
CA SER A 227 25.51 20.60 -13.76
C SER A 227 24.48 19.48 -13.94
N GLU A 228 23.38 19.75 -14.65
CA GLU A 228 22.37 18.72 -14.95
C GLU A 228 22.96 17.60 -15.81
N MET A 229 23.80 17.94 -16.79
CA MET A 229 24.49 16.95 -17.63
C MET A 229 25.48 16.10 -16.83
N MET A 230 26.18 16.70 -15.86
CA MET A 230 27.08 15.98 -14.96
C MET A 230 26.31 14.98 -14.08
N ILE A 231 25.22 15.43 -13.46
CA ILE A 231 24.35 14.57 -12.65
C ILE A 231 23.75 13.46 -13.51
N ALA A 232 23.34 13.76 -14.73
CA ALA A 232 22.79 12.76 -15.64
C ALA A 232 23.80 11.65 -15.97
N ARG A 233 25.06 12.03 -16.20
CA ARG A 233 26.18 11.08 -16.45
C ARG A 233 26.48 10.24 -15.21
N GLU A 234 26.52 10.87 -14.04
CA GLU A 234 26.71 10.18 -12.77
C GLU A 234 25.61 9.14 -12.53
N LEU A 235 24.35 9.51 -12.70
CA LEU A 235 23.20 8.62 -12.51
C LEU A 235 23.15 7.50 -13.56
N ALA A 236 23.53 7.78 -14.81
CA ALA A 236 23.67 6.80 -15.87
C ALA A 236 24.76 5.74 -15.60
N GLY A 237 25.51 5.86 -14.49
CA GLY A 237 26.52 4.88 -14.08
C GLY A 237 27.82 4.96 -14.86
N ARG A 238 28.03 6.04 -15.63
CA ARG A 238 29.27 6.34 -16.34
C ARG A 238 29.68 7.79 -16.06
N GLY A 239 30.56 7.95 -15.07
CA GLY A 239 31.36 9.17 -14.87
C GLY A 239 32.24 9.50 -16.09
N PRO A 240 33.25 10.39 -15.98
CA PRO A 240 33.85 11.15 -17.08
C PRO A 240 34.74 10.31 -18.03
N GLU A 241 34.20 9.29 -18.69
CA GLU A 241 34.85 8.55 -19.78
C GLU A 241 34.44 9.10 -21.16
N MET A 242 33.33 9.83 -21.22
CA MET A 242 32.78 10.43 -22.44
C MET A 242 33.53 11.69 -22.92
N GLU A 243 34.66 12.07 -22.31
CA GLU A 243 35.58 13.11 -22.83
C GLU A 243 36.66 12.53 -23.77
N SER A 244 36.70 11.20 -23.97
CA SER A 244 37.79 10.55 -24.70
C SER A 244 37.47 10.06 -26.11
N VAL A 245 36.27 10.29 -26.63
CA VAL A 245 35.99 10.06 -28.06
C VAL A 245 36.25 11.37 -28.80
N LYS A 246 37.54 11.60 -29.10
CA LYS A 246 38.00 12.54 -30.14
C LYS A 246 38.23 11.81 -31.45
#